data_AF-Q8NNU5-F1
#
_entry.id   AF-Q8NNU5-F1
#
_cell.length_a   1.000
_cell.length_b   1.000
_cell.length_c   1.000
_cell.angle_alpha   90.00
_cell.angle_beta   90.00
_cell.angle_gamma   90.00
#
_symmetry.space_group_name_H-M   'P 1'
#
loop_
_entity.id
_entity.type
_entity.pdbx_description
1 polymer ?
#
loop_
_entity_poly.entity_id
_entity_poly.type
_entity_poly.pdbx_seq_one_letter_code
_entity_poly.pdbx_strand_id
1 'polypeptide(L)'
;MFPIGFFAGVVLIFLGATAGLGIASLAKWWQHRSQDFPEKKVTTHIVLQSTSIVMWVVFMVFMQPWIAWLTFATITVGQVFGDLLMFSSYRA
;
A
#
# COMPACT_ATOMS: atom_id res chain seq x y z
N MET A 1 -19.94 5.65 21.05
CA MET A 1 -19.66 5.65 19.60
C MET A 1 -18.29 6.27 19.40
N PHE A 2 -17.32 5.56 18.82
CA PHE A 2 -16.05 6.18 18.46
C PHE A 2 -16.27 7.14 17.28
N PRO A 3 -15.66 8.34 17.27
CA PRO A 3 -15.81 9.27 16.16
C PRO A 3 -15.19 8.69 14.89
N ILE A 4 -15.81 8.91 13.73
CA ILE A 4 -15.31 8.48 12.41
C ILE A 4 -13.83 8.88 12.22
N GLY A 5 -13.43 10.05 12.72
CA GLY A 5 -12.04 10.51 12.68
C GLY A 5 -11.04 9.60 13.41
N PHE A 6 -11.45 8.93 14.50
CA PHE A 6 -10.58 8.00 15.23
C PHE A 6 -10.25 6.78 14.36
N PHE A 7 -11.27 6.13 13.77
CA PHE A 7 -11.05 5.00 12.87
C PHE A 7 -10.26 5.42 11.62
N ALA A 8 -10.53 6.61 11.08
CA ALA A 8 -9.79 7.12 9.94
C ALA A 8 -8.30 7.31 10.26
N GLY A 9 -7.97 7.86 11.44
CA GLY A 9 -6.58 7.97 11.91
C GLY A 9 -5.90 6.61 12.06
N VAL A 10 -6.60 5.62 12.62
CA VAL A 10 -6.08 4.25 12.77
C VAL A 10 -5.76 3.63 11.41
N VAL A 11 -6.62 3.77 10.41
CA VAL A 11 -6.35 3.28 9.05
C VAL A 11 -5.12 3.95 8.44
N LEU A 12 -4.94 5.25 8.65
CA LEU A 12 -3.76 5.97 8.15
C LEU A 12 -2.46 5.41 8.77
N ILE A 13 -2.48 5.09 10.07
CA ILE A 13 -1.33 4.46 10.75
C ILE A 13 -1.02 3.10 10.11
N PHE A 14 -2.02 2.27 9.84
CA PHE A 14 -1.81 0.98 9.18
C PHE A 14 -1.30 1.12 7.74
N LEU A 15 -1.79 2.10 6.98
CA LEU A 15 -1.28 2.41 5.65
C LEU A 15 0.18 2.83 5.68
N GLY A 16 0.56 3.67 6.66
CA GLY A 16 1.93 4.08 6.91
C GLY A 16 2.83 2.91 7.31
N ALA A 17 2.36 2.03 8.21
CA ALA A 17 3.08 0.82 8.61
C ALA A 17 3.31 -0.12 7.42
N THR A 18 2.29 -0.32 6.57
CA THR A 18 2.39 -1.14 5.35
C THR A 18 3.42 -0.57 4.39
N ALA A 19 3.41 0.75 4.16
CA ALA A 19 4.42 1.42 3.35
C ALA A 19 5.84 1.27 3.93
N GLY A 20 5.99 1.42 5.25
CA GLY A 20 7.27 1.24 5.94
C GLY A 20 7.83 -0.18 5.79
N LEU A 21 6.97 -1.20 5.96
CA LEU A 21 7.36 -2.60 5.75
C LEU A 21 7.76 -2.86 4.29
N GLY A 22 7.04 -2.28 3.32
CA GLY A 22 7.36 -2.38 1.89
C GLY A 22 8.70 -1.73 1.53
N ILE A 23 9.04 -0.58 2.13
CA ILE A 23 10.34 0.07 1.93
C ILE A 23 11.46 -0.75 2.58
N ALA A 24 11.25 -1.26 3.79
CA ALA A 24 12.25 -2.06 4.50
C ALA A 24 12.56 -3.36 3.75
N SER A 25 11.55 -4.04 3.21
CA SER A 25 11.73 -5.25 2.40
C SER A 25 12.47 -4.94 1.09
N LEU A 26 12.13 -3.83 0.42
CA LEU A 26 12.83 -3.35 -0.77
C LEU A 26 14.31 -3.05 -0.49
N ALA A 27 14.60 -2.34 0.60
CA ALA A 27 15.97 -2.00 0.99
C ALA A 27 16.81 -3.25 1.26
N LYS A 28 16.23 -4.23 1.96
CA LYS A 28 16.88 -5.51 2.24
C LYS A 28 17.11 -6.32 0.96
N TRP A 29 16.16 -6.30 0.03
CA TRP A 29 16.33 -6.93 -1.28
C TRP A 29 17.48 -6.29 -2.08
N TRP A 30 17.57 -4.97 -2.09
CA TRP A 30 18.64 -4.25 -2.80
C TRP A 30 20.03 -4.61 -2.25
N GLN A 31 20.15 -4.91 -0.96
CA GLN A 31 21.41 -5.37 -0.37
C GLN A 31 21.86 -6.74 -0.90
N HIS A 32 20.94 -7.59 -1.37
CA HIS A 32 21.25 -8.96 -1.75
C HIS A 32 21.42 -9.19 -3.27
N ARG A 33 21.07 -8.22 -4.14
CA ARG A 33 21.30 -8.19 -5.61
C ARG A 33 21.32 -9.54 -6.37
N SER A 34 20.56 -10.53 -5.94
CA SER A 34 20.36 -11.75 -6.73
C SER A 34 19.42 -11.40 -7.87
N GLN A 35 19.78 -11.81 -9.08
CA GLN A 35 19.21 -11.36 -10.35
C GLN A 35 17.68 -11.48 -10.42
N ASP A 36 17.07 -10.62 -11.25
CA ASP A 36 15.63 -10.45 -11.54
C ASP A 36 14.80 -9.70 -10.48
N PHE A 37 15.01 -8.38 -10.40
CA PHE A 37 14.06 -7.50 -9.71
C PHE A 37 12.77 -7.35 -10.52
N PRO A 38 11.59 -7.65 -9.95
CA PRO A 38 10.31 -7.43 -10.62
C PRO A 38 9.89 -5.95 -10.55
N GLU A 39 10.73 -5.08 -11.13
CA GLU A 39 10.67 -3.61 -11.03
C GLU A 39 9.28 -3.06 -11.32
N LYS A 40 8.67 -3.45 -12.45
CA LYS A 40 7.34 -2.97 -12.83
C LYS A 40 6.27 -3.23 -11.78
N LYS A 41 6.24 -4.45 -11.23
CA LYS A 41 5.25 -4.85 -10.23
C LYS A 41 5.48 -4.11 -8.90
N VAL A 42 6.74 -3.95 -8.49
CA VAL A 42 7.08 -3.21 -7.26
C VAL A 42 6.76 -1.72 -7.42
N THR A 43 7.09 -1.09 -8.54
CA THR A 43 6.71 0.29 -8.82
C THR A 43 5.20 0.46 -8.81
N THR A 44 4.43 -0.44 -9.44
CA THR A 44 2.96 -0.41 -9.39
C THR A 44 2.44 -0.50 -7.96
N HIS A 45 2.98 -1.40 -7.14
CA HIS A 45 2.60 -1.54 -5.74
C HIS A 45 2.90 -0.26 -4.94
N ILE A 46 4.10 0.30 -5.07
CA ILE A 46 4.49 1.54 -4.37
C ILE A 46 3.60 2.70 -4.79
N VAL A 47 3.37 2.88 -6.09
CA VAL A 47 2.51 3.95 -6.61
C VAL A 47 1.10 3.82 -6.04
N LEU A 48 0.49 2.64 -6.10
CA LEU A 48 -0.86 2.42 -5.56
C LEU A 48 -0.93 2.60 -4.05
N GLN A 49 0.10 2.16 -3.31
CA GLN A 49 0.18 2.38 -1.87
C GLN A 49 0.28 3.88 -1.55
N SER A 50 1.14 4.63 -2.23
CA SER A 50 1.26 6.08 -2.06
C SER A 50 -0.03 6.82 -2.44
N THR A 51 -0.65 6.45 -3.56
CA THR A 51 -1.95 6.99 -3.97
C THR A 51 -3.02 6.73 -2.92
N SER A 52 -3.06 5.52 -2.34
CA SER A 52 -4.04 5.19 -1.30
C SER A 52 -3.86 6.05 -0.04
N ILE A 53 -2.61 6.34 0.37
CA ILE A 53 -2.33 7.23 1.50
C ILE A 53 -2.84 8.65 1.20
N VAL A 54 -2.55 9.17 0.01
CA VAL A 54 -3.02 10.50 -0.41
C VAL A 54 -4.54 10.55 -0.42
N MET A 55 -5.21 9.57 -1.03
CA MET A 55 -6.67 9.51 -1.08
C MET A 55 -7.27 9.39 0.33
N TRP A 56 -6.63 8.67 1.25
CA TRP A 56 -7.10 8.57 2.62
C TRP A 56 -6.97 9.88 3.39
N VAL A 57 -5.86 10.60 3.21
CA VAL A 57 -5.69 11.95 3.78
C VAL A 57 -6.75 12.90 3.24
N VAL A 58 -7.03 12.85 1.93
CA VAL A 58 -8.11 13.63 1.30
C VAL A 58 -9.47 13.25 1.91
N PHE A 59 -9.75 11.95 2.11
CA PHE A 59 -10.95 11.50 2.81
C PHE A 59 -11.05 12.09 4.22
N MET A 60 -9.97 12.10 5.00
CA MET A 60 -9.98 12.68 6.36
C MET A 60 -10.28 14.18 6.38
N VAL A 61 -9.93 14.92 5.31
CA VAL A 61 -10.23 16.36 5.20
C VAL A 61 -11.69 16.60 4.78
N PHE A 62 -12.18 15.88 3.77
CA PHE A 62 -13.48 16.16 3.16
C PHE A 62 -14.63 15.29 3.69
N MET A 63 -14.32 14.20 4.41
CA MET A 63 -15.26 13.22 4.96
C MET A 63 -16.27 12.66 3.93
N GLN A 64 -15.86 12.61 2.66
CA GLN A 64 -16.70 12.14 1.57
C GLN A 64 -16.63 10.61 1.44
N PRO A 65 -17.75 9.88 1.57
CA PRO A 65 -17.74 8.41 1.63
C PRO A 65 -17.23 7.73 0.35
N TRP A 66 -17.43 8.35 -0.81
CA TRP A 66 -16.94 7.80 -2.09
C TRP A 66 -15.39 7.80 -2.16
N ILE A 67 -14.72 8.73 -1.48
CA ILE A 67 -13.24 8.77 -1.42
C ILE A 67 -12.73 7.57 -0.63
N ALA A 68 -13.41 7.18 0.44
CA ALA A 68 -13.07 5.99 1.21
C ALA A 68 -13.20 4.72 0.36
N TRP A 69 -14.25 4.61 -0.46
CA TRP A 69 -14.42 3.48 -1.39
C TRP A 69 -13.35 3.44 -2.48
N LEU A 70 -12.99 4.59 -3.06
CA LEU A 70 -11.90 4.66 -4.04
C LEU A 70 -10.54 4.32 -3.41
N THR A 71 -10.31 4.77 -2.18
CA THR A 71 -9.11 4.42 -1.43
C THR A 71 -9.05 2.91 -1.21
N PHE A 72 -10.15 2.30 -0.77
CA PHE A 72 -10.26 0.85 -0.60
C PHE A 72 -9.96 0.11 -1.91
N ALA A 73 -10.58 0.49 -3.02
CA ALA A 73 -10.33 -0.11 -4.33
C ALA A 73 -8.83 0.00 -4.73
N THR A 74 -8.22 1.15 -4.48
CA THR A 74 -6.79 1.39 -4.78
C THR A 74 -5.89 0.49 -3.94
N ILE A 75 -6.19 0.35 -2.64
CA ILE A 75 -5.49 -0.58 -1.74
C ILE A 75 -5.63 -2.00 -2.24
N THR A 76 -6.85 -2.45 -2.55
CA THR A 76 -7.10 -3.82 -3.02
C THR A 76 -6.29 -4.14 -4.27
N VAL A 77 -6.29 -3.25 -5.27
CA VAL A 77 -5.50 -3.43 -6.48
C VAL A 77 -4.00 -3.50 -6.14
N GLY A 78 -3.51 -2.57 -5.32
CA GLY A 78 -2.10 -2.53 -4.89
C GLY A 78 -1.66 -3.79 -4.16
N GLN A 79 -2.50 -4.32 -3.26
CA GLN A 79 -2.26 -5.56 -2.52
C GLN A 79 -2.22 -6.78 -3.45
N VAL A 80 -3.15 -6.90 -4.39
CA VAL A 80 -3.16 -8.00 -5.38
C VAL A 80 -1.85 -8.03 -6.18
N PHE A 81 -1.34 -6.88 -6.62
CA PHE A 81 -0.04 -6.82 -7.28
C PHE A 81 1.12 -7.24 -6.37
N GLY A 82 1.07 -6.90 -5.09
CA GLY A 82 2.01 -7.33 -4.06
C GLY A 82 1.97 -8.85 -3.82
N ASP A 83 0.79 -9.44 -3.74
CA ASP A 83 0.63 -10.88 -3.51
C ASP A 83 1.13 -11.69 -4.72
N LEU A 84 0.87 -11.19 -5.94
CA LEU A 84 1.39 -11.79 -7.17
C LEU A 84 2.92 -11.73 -7.26
N LEU A 85 3.58 -10.78 -6.58
CA LEU A 85 5.04 -10.77 -6.44
C LEU A 85 5.49 -11.93 -5.53
N MET A 86 4.89 -12.05 -4.35
CA MET A 86 5.22 -13.05 -3.35
C MET A 86 5.03 -14.48 -3.89
N PHE A 87 3.92 -14.75 -4.59
CA PHE A 87 3.70 -16.06 -5.20
C PHE A 87 4.65 -16.37 -6.35
N SER A 88 5.11 -15.37 -7.11
CA SER A 88 6.11 -15.60 -8.16
C SER A 88 7.47 -16.01 -7.57
N SER A 89 7.86 -15.48 -6.42
CA SER A 89 9.11 -15.86 -5.75
C SER A 89 9.12 -17.28 -5.17
N TYR A 90 7.95 -17.91 -4.94
CA TYR A 90 7.87 -19.31 -4.49
C TYR A 90 7.87 -20.33 -5.64
N ARG A 91 7.67 -19.88 -6.89
CA ARG A 91 7.61 -20.75 -8.07
C ARG A 91 8.91 -20.79 -8.87
N ALA A 92 9.88 -19.93 -8.55
CA ALA A 92 11.23 -19.91 -9.11
C ALA A 92 12.18 -20.71 -8.20
#